data_AF-A0A962Z5V5-F1
#
_entry.id   AF-A0A962Z5V5-F1
#
_cell.length_a   1.000
_cell.length_b   1.000
_cell.length_c   1.000
_cell.angle_alpha   90.00
_cell.angle_beta   90.00
_cell.angle_gamma   90.00
#
_symmetry.space_group_name_H-M   'P 1'
#
loop_
_entity.id
_entity.type
_entity.pdbx_description
1 polymer ?
#
loop_
_entity_poly.entity_id
_entity_poly.type
_entity_poly.pdbx_seq_one_letter_code
_entity_poly.pdbx_strand_id
1 'polypeptide(L)'
;MSDRHPHPVPLAWRLLDRIEELVAALWPFRSGLAVGRAFLLPAVLLVGLLLAGLGIMLEHSMHELSLATYRLKPEYSAANYLTFLERPVYIHVLMRTLLAAVIVTLVTITLAFPYAYVLVRTRSRSARKFLLVALFLPFFIGQVVRAYGWLI
;
A
#
# COMPACT_ATOMS: atom_id res chain seq x y z
N MET A 1 14.02 -60.56 28.00
CA MET A 1 15.46 -60.22 27.86
C MET A 1 15.69 -59.62 26.48
N SER A 2 15.72 -58.30 26.37
CA SER A 2 16.21 -57.57 25.20
C SER A 2 16.75 -56.27 25.76
N ASP A 3 18.06 -56.27 25.97
CA ASP A 3 18.81 -55.18 26.59
C ASP A 3 18.79 -53.96 25.67
N ARG A 4 18.12 -52.89 26.13
CA ARG A 4 18.21 -51.57 25.49
C ARG A 4 19.56 -50.96 25.86
N HIS A 5 20.57 -51.24 25.04
CA HIS A 5 21.83 -50.48 25.07
C HIS A 5 21.54 -48.99 24.83
N PRO A 6 21.95 -48.08 25.73
CA PRO A 6 21.86 -46.66 25.49
C PRO A 6 22.98 -46.28 24.50
N HIS A 7 22.66 -46.19 23.21
CA HIS A 7 23.59 -45.63 22.24
C HIS A 7 23.89 -44.18 22.64
N PRO A 8 25.17 -43.79 22.82
CA PRO A 8 25.52 -42.42 23.15
C PRO A 8 25.12 -41.54 21.98
N VAL A 9 24.07 -40.74 22.17
CA VAL A 9 23.62 -39.76 21.18
C VAL A 9 24.82 -38.89 20.77
N PRO A 10 25.11 -38.76 19.47
CA PRO A 10 26.23 -37.94 19.01
C PRO A 10 26.11 -36.52 19.56
N LEU A 11 27.24 -35.92 19.93
CA LEU A 11 27.28 -34.61 20.59
C LEU A 11 26.57 -33.51 19.78
N ALA A 12 26.56 -33.65 18.45
CA ALA A 12 25.84 -32.78 17.53
C ALA A 12 24.33 -32.73 17.78
N TRP A 13 23.70 -33.86 18.15
CA TRP A 13 22.27 -33.92 18.44
C TRP A 13 21.93 -33.21 19.74
N ARG A 14 22.76 -33.34 20.78
CA ARG A 14 22.58 -32.60 22.04
C ARG A 14 22.75 -31.09 21.87
N LEU A 15 23.61 -30.67 20.94
CA LEU A 15 23.76 -29.26 20.58
C LEU A 15 22.55 -28.76 19.82
N LEU A 16 22.04 -29.56 18.88
CA LEU A 16 20.79 -29.30 18.16
C LEU A 16 19.61 -29.17 19.14
N ASP A 17 19.47 -30.09 20.10
CA ASP A 17 18.40 -30.04 21.11
C ASP A 17 18.52 -28.79 21.99
N ARG A 18 19.73 -28.40 22.42
CA ARG A 18 19.94 -27.16 23.18
C ARG A 18 19.65 -25.91 22.35
N ILE A 19 20.01 -25.92 21.07
CA ILE A 19 19.69 -24.82 20.15
C ILE A 19 18.19 -24.75 19.93
N GLU A 20 17.51 -25.88 19.77
CA GLU A 20 16.07 -25.96 19.59
C GLU A 20 15.32 -25.52 20.86
N GLU A 21 15.80 -25.87 22.05
CA GLU A 21 15.28 -25.37 23.33
C GLU A 21 15.49 -23.86 23.49
N LEU A 22 16.66 -23.33 23.13
CA LEU A 22 16.95 -21.89 23.16
C LEU A 22 16.12 -21.13 22.12
N VAL A 23 15.95 -21.69 20.92
CA VAL A 23 15.11 -21.13 19.86
C VAL A 23 13.64 -21.21 20.28
N ALA A 24 13.17 -22.30 20.88
CA ALA A 24 11.80 -22.43 21.38
C ALA A 24 11.52 -21.53 22.60
N ALA A 25 12.54 -21.23 23.40
CA ALA A 25 12.46 -20.26 24.49
C ALA A 25 12.43 -18.80 23.99
N LEU A 26 13.17 -18.51 22.91
CA LEU A 26 13.19 -17.20 22.26
C LEU A 26 11.99 -17.00 21.31
N TRP A 27 11.40 -18.09 20.80
CA TRP A 27 10.36 -18.02 19.80
C TRP A 27 8.96 -18.19 20.41
N PRO A 28 8.08 -17.17 20.36
CA PRO A 28 6.81 -17.12 21.09
C PRO A 28 5.70 -18.04 20.52
N PHE A 29 6.03 -19.12 19.79
CA PHE A 29 5.07 -19.97 19.06
C PHE A 29 4.00 -20.65 19.95
N ARG A 30 4.15 -20.62 21.28
CA ARG A 30 3.14 -21.16 22.21
C ARG A 30 1.93 -20.24 22.46
N SER A 31 1.94 -19.00 21.98
CA SER A 31 0.84 -18.05 22.18
C SER A 31 0.20 -17.63 20.84
N GLY A 32 -0.63 -18.50 20.26
CA GLY A 32 -1.21 -18.29 18.91
C GLY A 32 -1.86 -16.92 18.67
N LEU A 33 -2.40 -16.28 19.71
CA LEU A 33 -2.99 -14.94 19.64
C LEU A 33 -1.98 -13.78 19.79
N ALA A 34 -0.92 -13.94 20.58
CA ALA A 34 0.07 -12.89 20.80
C ALA A 34 1.09 -12.82 19.64
N VAL A 35 1.44 -13.96 19.04
CA VAL A 35 2.27 -14.01 17.82
C VAL A 35 1.55 -13.36 16.63
N GLY A 36 0.25 -13.64 16.46
CA GLY A 36 -0.55 -13.01 15.43
C GLY A 36 -0.64 -11.48 15.58
N ARG A 37 -0.80 -10.99 16.82
CA ARG A 37 -0.77 -9.54 17.11
C ARG A 37 0.60 -8.93 16.89
N ALA A 38 1.68 -9.63 17.26
CA ALA A 38 3.04 -9.17 17.04
C ALA A 38 3.36 -8.99 15.55
N PHE A 39 2.81 -9.84 14.68
CA PHE A 39 2.98 -9.71 13.23
C PHE A 39 2.22 -8.51 12.63
N LEU A 40 1.13 -8.07 13.29
CA LEU A 40 0.36 -6.89 12.90
C LEU A 40 0.97 -5.58 13.41
N LEU A 41 1.79 -5.62 14.47
CA LEU A 41 2.42 -4.42 15.07
C LEU A 41 3.12 -3.51 14.04
N PRO A 42 4.02 -3.98 13.15
CA PRO A 42 4.69 -3.09 12.20
C PRO A 42 3.71 -2.44 11.21
N ALA A 43 2.68 -3.16 10.78
CA ALA A 43 1.65 -2.62 9.89
C ALA A 43 0.80 -1.56 10.61
N VAL A 44 0.38 -1.83 11.85
CA VAL A 44 -0.41 -0.88 12.67
C VAL A 44 0.41 0.36 13.00
N LEU A 45 1.69 0.23 13.33
CA LEU A 45 2.58 1.37 13.58
C LEU A 45 2.75 2.22 12.33
N LEU A 46 2.94 1.60 11.16
CA LEU A 46 3.07 2.32 9.90
C LEU A 46 1.77 3.06 9.52
N VAL A 47 0.62 2.40 9.65
CA VAL A 47 -0.68 3.03 9.43
C VAL A 47 -0.91 4.16 10.44
N GLY A 48 -0.58 3.94 11.72
CA GLY A 48 -0.68 4.95 12.77
C GLY A 48 0.18 6.18 12.48
N LEU A 49 1.42 5.99 12.00
CA LEU A 49 2.30 7.08 11.58
C LEU A 49 1.72 7.88 10.41
N LEU A 50 1.17 7.19 9.39
CA LEU A 50 0.52 7.84 8.26
C LEU A 50 -0.73 8.64 8.69
N LEU A 51 -1.54 8.06 9.57
CA LEU A 51 -2.71 8.73 10.13
C LEU A 51 -2.33 9.94 11.00
N ALA A 52 -1.22 9.86 11.75
CA ALA A 52 -0.71 11.00 12.49
C ALA A 52 -0.30 12.16 11.55
N GLY A 53 0.37 11.85 10.44
CA GLY A 53 0.69 12.85 9.41
C GLY A 53 -0.56 13.48 8.79
N LEU A 54 -1.59 12.68 8.50
CA LEU A 54 -2.87 13.17 8.00
C LEU A 54 -3.59 14.05 9.04
N GLY A 55 -3.51 13.68 10.33
CA GLY A 55 -4.05 14.46 11.44
C GLY A 55 -3.41 15.84 11.55
N ILE A 56 -2.08 15.91 11.45
CA ILE A 56 -1.34 17.18 11.45
C ILE A 56 -1.75 18.05 10.25
N MET A 57 -1.92 17.45 9.06
CA MET A 57 -2.39 18.16 7.87
C MET A 57 -3.81 18.72 8.05
N LEU A 58 -4.71 17.95 8.67
CA LEU A 58 -6.07 18.39 8.99
C LEU A 58 -6.06 19.55 10.00
N GLU A 59 -5.23 19.47 11.04
CA GLU A 59 -5.08 20.53 12.02
C GLU A 59 -4.56 21.82 11.37
N HIS A 60 -3.55 21.73 10.50
CA HIS A 60 -3.05 22.89 9.76
C HIS A 60 -4.11 23.50 8.81
N SER A 61 -5.01 22.69 8.24
CA SER A 61 -6.09 23.19 7.39
C SER A 61 -7.12 24.06 8.13
N MET A 62 -7.25 23.88 9.46
CA MET A 62 -8.13 24.68 10.33
C MET A 62 -7.53 26.03 10.74
N HIS A 63 -6.27 26.28 10.42
CA HIS A 63 -5.60 27.52 10.74
C HIS A 63 -5.47 28.38 9.48
N GLU A 64 -5.71 29.69 9.61
CA GLU A 64 -5.53 30.62 8.50
C GLU A 64 -4.05 30.99 8.32
N LEU A 65 -3.62 31.12 7.07
CA LEU A 65 -2.31 31.65 6.75
C LEU A 65 -2.32 33.19 6.86
N SER A 66 -1.47 33.75 7.72
CA SER A 66 -1.25 35.20 7.74
C SER A 66 -0.35 35.60 6.57
N LEU A 67 -0.90 36.32 5.58
CA LEU A 67 -0.15 36.80 4.41
C LEU A 67 0.95 37.81 4.76
N ALA A 68 0.89 38.44 5.94
CA ALA A 68 1.89 39.40 6.40
C ALA A 68 3.15 38.72 6.96
N THR A 69 3.01 37.52 7.54
CA THR A 69 4.09 36.83 8.26
C THR A 69 4.41 35.45 7.67
N TYR A 70 3.59 34.97 6.72
CA TYR A 70 3.61 33.61 6.18
C TYR A 70 3.59 32.51 7.25
N ARG A 71 2.98 32.82 8.40
CA ARG A 71 2.80 31.88 9.52
C ARG A 71 1.32 31.55 9.67
N LEU A 72 1.05 30.32 10.12
CA LEU A 72 -0.29 29.92 10.55
C LEU A 72 -0.68 30.76 11.77
N LYS A 73 -1.85 31.39 11.71
CA LYS A 73 -2.43 32.04 12.88
C LYS A 73 -2.75 30.96 13.92
N PRO A 74 -2.60 31.24 15.22
CA PRO A 74 -2.94 30.28 16.28
C PRO A 74 -4.45 30.13 16.50
N GLU A 75 -5.28 30.95 15.84
CA GLU A 75 -6.73 30.91 15.94
C GLU A 75 -7.31 29.85 14.99
N TYR A 76 -8.23 29.04 15.51
CA TYR A 76 -9.01 28.11 14.69
C TYR A 76 -10.03 28.89 13.86
N SER A 77 -10.04 28.65 12.55
CA SER A 77 -10.97 29.29 11.63
C SER A 77 -11.40 28.35 10.50
N ALA A 78 -12.71 28.35 10.22
CA ALA A 78 -13.28 27.63 9.09
C ALA A 78 -13.30 28.46 7.79
N ALA A 79 -12.69 29.66 7.78
CA ALA A 79 -12.72 30.57 6.63
C ALA A 79 -12.09 29.96 5.36
N ASN A 80 -11.08 29.09 5.51
CA ASN A 80 -10.48 28.35 4.40
C ASN A 80 -11.52 27.49 3.67
N TYR A 81 -12.43 26.84 4.40
CA TYR A 81 -13.47 25.99 3.85
C TYR A 81 -14.62 26.78 3.22
N LEU A 82 -14.99 27.92 3.82
CA LEU A 82 -15.95 28.85 3.22
C LEU A 82 -15.40 29.41 1.90
N THR A 83 -14.15 29.86 1.89
CA THR A 83 -13.46 30.34 0.69
C THR A 83 -13.41 29.26 -0.40
N PHE A 84 -13.23 28.00 -0.02
CA PHE A 84 -13.26 26.87 -0.95
C PHE A 84 -14.61 26.74 -1.68
N LEU A 85 -15.71 26.87 -0.94
CA LEU A 85 -17.07 26.74 -1.48
C LEU A 85 -17.51 27.98 -2.27
N GLU A 86 -17.12 29.17 -1.83
CA GLU A 86 -17.48 30.44 -2.48
C GLU A 86 -16.74 30.69 -3.78
N ARG A 87 -15.47 30.24 -3.88
CA ARG A 87 -14.67 30.47 -5.09
C ARG A 87 -15.00 29.44 -6.16
N PRO A 88 -15.59 29.85 -7.31
CA PRO A 88 -16.02 28.92 -8.34
C PRO A 88 -14.85 28.12 -8.92
N VAL A 89 -13.66 28.70 -8.98
CA VAL A 89 -12.46 28.03 -9.52
C VAL A 89 -12.16 26.71 -8.81
N TYR A 90 -12.27 26.67 -7.47
CA TYR A 90 -11.98 25.44 -6.71
C TYR A 90 -13.01 24.35 -6.98
N ILE A 91 -14.30 24.71 -7.02
CA ILE A 91 -15.38 23.79 -7.36
C ILE A 91 -15.23 23.27 -8.79
N HIS A 92 -14.90 24.13 -9.76
CA HIS A 92 -14.70 23.71 -11.15
C HIS A 92 -13.54 22.73 -11.29
N VAL A 93 -12.42 22.96 -10.60
CA VAL A 93 -11.28 22.03 -10.61
C VAL A 93 -11.67 20.71 -9.97
N LEU A 94 -12.35 20.72 -8.82
CA LEU A 94 -12.84 19.51 -8.15
C LEU A 94 -13.77 18.70 -9.06
N MET A 95 -14.75 19.35 -9.68
CA MET A 95 -15.70 18.67 -10.57
C MET A 95 -15.01 18.12 -11.81
N ARG A 96 -14.05 18.86 -12.39
CA ARG A 96 -13.29 18.40 -13.56
C ARG A 96 -12.45 17.17 -13.25
N THR A 97 -11.77 17.12 -12.11
CA THR A 97 -10.97 15.95 -11.72
C THR A 97 -11.85 14.76 -11.36
N LEU A 98 -12.98 15.00 -10.67
CA LEU A 98 -13.93 13.96 -10.33
C LEU A 98 -14.56 13.33 -11.57
N LEU A 99 -15.04 14.17 -12.50
CA LEU A 99 -15.63 13.72 -13.75
C LEU A 99 -14.59 12.99 -14.62
N ALA A 100 -13.36 13.51 -14.70
CA ALA A 100 -12.28 12.82 -15.40
C ALA A 100 -12.00 11.45 -14.79
N ALA A 101 -11.92 11.33 -13.46
CA ALA A 101 -11.70 10.05 -12.79
C ALA A 101 -12.83 9.06 -13.10
N VAL A 102 -14.09 9.48 -13.01
CA VAL A 102 -15.25 8.63 -13.32
C VAL A 102 -15.22 8.15 -14.78
N ILE A 103 -15.01 9.07 -15.74
CA ILE A 103 -14.92 8.71 -17.16
C ILE A 103 -13.78 7.71 -17.38
N VAL A 104 -12.59 7.98 -16.85
CA VAL A 104 -11.43 7.10 -17.00
C VAL A 104 -11.69 5.73 -16.38
N THR A 105 -12.33 5.65 -15.21
CA THR A 105 -12.70 4.38 -14.59
C THR A 105 -13.68 3.59 -15.45
N LEU A 106 -14.74 4.23 -15.97
CA LEU A 106 -15.73 3.57 -16.82
C LEU A 106 -15.14 3.07 -18.13
N VAL A 107 -14.33 3.89 -18.81
CA VAL A 107 -13.63 3.50 -20.04
C VAL A 107 -12.66 2.36 -19.75
N THR A 108 -11.91 2.44 -18.66
CA THR A 108 -10.96 1.40 -18.26
C THR A 108 -11.66 0.07 -17.99
N ILE A 109 -12.77 0.06 -17.24
CA ILE A 109 -13.55 -1.15 -16.98
C ILE A 109 -14.09 -1.73 -18.30
N THR A 110 -14.65 -0.88 -19.16
CA THR A 110 -15.22 -1.28 -20.44
C THR A 110 -14.19 -1.93 -21.37
N LEU A 111 -12.94 -1.47 -21.34
CA LEU A 111 -11.84 -2.05 -22.14
C LEU A 111 -11.12 -3.22 -21.44
N ALA A 112 -10.98 -3.16 -20.12
CA ALA A 112 -10.27 -4.18 -19.34
C ALA A 112 -11.05 -5.49 -19.27
N PHE A 113 -12.39 -5.45 -19.18
CA PHE A 113 -13.23 -6.65 -19.17
C PHE A 113 -13.05 -7.53 -20.42
N PRO A 114 -13.24 -7.02 -21.66
CA PRO A 114 -13.06 -7.84 -22.86
C PRO A 114 -11.61 -8.31 -23.00
N TYR A 115 -10.64 -7.45 -22.63
CA TYR A 115 -9.23 -7.83 -22.63
C TYR A 115 -8.94 -9.02 -21.71
N ALA A 116 -9.40 -8.95 -20.46
CA ALA A 116 -9.25 -10.03 -19.48
C ALA A 116 -9.98 -11.32 -19.94
N TYR A 117 -11.16 -11.18 -20.56
CA TYR A 117 -11.90 -12.31 -21.11
C TYR A 117 -11.12 -13.03 -22.20
N VAL A 118 -10.55 -12.29 -23.17
CA VAL A 118 -9.70 -12.86 -24.23
C VAL A 118 -8.46 -13.52 -23.64
N LEU A 119 -7.82 -12.88 -22.66
CA LEU A 119 -6.63 -13.39 -22.01
C LEU A 119 -6.86 -14.77 -21.35
N VAL A 120 -7.97 -14.93 -20.62
CA VAL A 120 -8.35 -16.18 -19.97
C VAL A 120 -8.77 -17.25 -20.97
N ARG A 121 -9.51 -16.86 -22.02
CA ARG A 121 -10.06 -17.82 -23.01
C ARG A 121 -9.04 -18.27 -24.07
N THR A 122 -7.93 -17.56 -24.22
CA THR A 122 -6.86 -17.91 -25.18
C THR A 122 -6.20 -19.24 -24.80
N ARG A 123 -6.31 -20.26 -25.65
CA ARG A 123 -5.66 -21.58 -25.46
C ARG A 123 -4.17 -21.60 -25.81
N SER A 124 -3.72 -20.75 -26.72
CA SER A 124 -2.30 -20.67 -27.11
C SER A 124 -1.46 -20.02 -26.02
N ARG A 125 -0.44 -20.74 -25.53
CA ARG A 125 0.49 -20.23 -24.50
C ARG A 125 1.25 -18.99 -25.00
N SER A 126 1.66 -18.97 -26.27
CA SER A 126 2.42 -17.86 -26.85
C SER A 126 1.59 -16.58 -26.94
N ALA A 127 0.34 -16.69 -27.41
CA ALA A 127 -0.57 -15.54 -27.49
C ALA A 127 -0.89 -14.98 -26.09
N ARG A 128 -1.11 -15.84 -25.09
CA ARG A 128 -1.31 -15.39 -23.69
C ARG A 128 -0.10 -14.64 -23.14
N LYS A 129 1.12 -15.15 -23.37
CA LYS A 129 2.36 -14.47 -22.96
C LYS A 129 2.50 -13.10 -23.61
N PHE A 130 2.23 -13.01 -24.92
CA PHE A 130 2.29 -11.74 -25.64
C PHE A 130 1.32 -10.71 -25.06
N LEU A 131 0.07 -11.10 -24.81
CA LEU A 131 -0.93 -10.22 -24.18
C LEU A 131 -0.43 -9.72 -22.81
N LEU A 132 0.04 -10.62 -21.94
CA LEU A 132 0.59 -10.22 -20.64
C LEU A 132 1.75 -9.22 -20.78
N VAL A 133 2.70 -9.48 -21.68
CA VAL A 133 3.82 -8.58 -21.92
C VAL A 133 3.32 -7.22 -22.41
N ALA A 134 2.39 -7.18 -23.36
CA ALA A 134 1.82 -5.93 -23.85
C ALA A 134 1.09 -5.13 -22.74
N LEU A 135 0.44 -5.81 -21.81
CA LEU A 135 -0.22 -5.19 -20.66
C LEU A 135 0.79 -4.59 -19.66
N PHE A 136 1.88 -5.28 -19.37
CA PHE A 136 2.88 -4.84 -18.39
C PHE A 136 3.90 -3.86 -18.96
N LEU A 137 4.18 -3.90 -20.27
CA LEU A 137 5.14 -3.02 -20.94
C LEU A 137 4.95 -1.52 -20.61
N PRO A 138 3.73 -0.94 -20.66
CA PRO A 138 3.55 0.48 -20.32
C PRO A 138 3.79 0.82 -18.85
N PHE A 139 3.84 -0.17 -17.95
CA PHE A 139 4.19 0.06 -16.54
C PHE A 139 5.70 0.24 -16.33
N PHE A 140 6.53 -0.29 -17.24
CA PHE A 140 7.99 -0.13 -17.17
C PHE A 140 8.47 1.22 -17.72
N ILE A 141 7.62 1.95 -18.45
CA ILE A 141 7.95 3.27 -19.00
C ILE A 141 7.58 4.34 -17.96
N GLY A 142 8.52 5.25 -17.68
CA GLY A 142 8.31 6.34 -16.73
C GLY A 142 7.15 7.28 -17.12
N GLN A 143 6.45 7.80 -16.12
CA GLN A 143 5.32 8.73 -16.30
C GLN A 143 5.70 9.94 -17.16
N VAL A 144 6.90 10.47 -16.95
CA VAL A 144 7.44 11.64 -17.66
C VAL A 144 7.59 11.37 -19.17
N VAL A 145 8.15 10.21 -19.53
CA VAL A 145 8.33 9.82 -20.95
C VAL A 145 6.98 9.70 -21.64
N ARG A 146 5.99 9.08 -20.99
CA ARG A 146 4.63 8.99 -21.53
C ARG A 146 4.02 10.38 -21.71
N ALA A 147 4.15 11.26 -20.73
CA ALA A 147 3.61 12.62 -20.82
C ALA A 147 4.22 13.41 -22.00
N TYR A 148 5.54 13.36 -22.18
CA TYR A 148 6.19 14.00 -23.33
C TYR A 148 5.80 13.36 -24.67
N GLY A 149 5.60 12.04 -24.70
CA GLY A 149 5.17 11.34 -25.91
C GLY A 149 3.75 11.68 -26.39
N TRP A 150 2.88 12.21 -25.51
CA TRP A 150 1.57 12.74 -25.90
C TRP A 150 1.61 14.24 -26.27
N LEU A 151 2.66 14.95 -25.85
CA LEU A 151 2.77 16.40 -26.01
C LEU A 151 3.41 16.81 -27.33
N ILE A 152 4.37 16.03 -27.82
CA ILE A 152 4.97 16.15 -29.17
C ILE A 152 4.02 15.58 -30.22
#